data_AF-A0A5Q4GYB4-F1
#
_entry.id   AF-A0A5Q4GYB4-F1
#
_cell.length_a   1.000
_cell.length_b   1.000
_cell.length_c   1.000
_cell.angle_alpha   90.00
_cell.angle_beta   90.00
_cell.angle_gamma   90.00
#
_symmetry.space_group_name_H-M   'P 1'
#
loop_
_entity.id
_entity.type
_entity.pdbx_description
1 polymer ?
#
loop_
_entity_poly.entity_id
_entity_poly.type
_entity_poly.pdbx_seq_one_letter_code
_entity_poly.pdbx_strand_id
1 'polypeptide(L)'
;MMRFLLAAILVTVFVCEVDARPWRRARSGHSAGSGTVYSGGPQAVAEAKAQRAAAMRFKGHLGGGFGGGRAEGVGFSTSSAQHALNICCFTGQRPVAGSAVVRGADGWYAVKIYY
;
A
#
# COMPACT_ATOMS: atom_id res chain seq x y z
N MET A 1 32.46 1.66 -54.24
CA MET A 1 33.67 0.89 -53.86
C MET A 1 34.10 1.34 -52.47
N MET A 2 34.62 0.40 -51.66
CA MET A 2 35.06 0.51 -50.25
C MET A 2 33.91 0.37 -49.23
N ARG A 3 33.49 -0.86 -48.88
CA ARG A 3 34.13 -1.91 -48.06
C ARG A 3 33.64 -1.84 -46.61
N PHE A 4 32.74 -2.77 -46.31
CA PHE A 4 32.30 -3.24 -45.01
C PHE A 4 33.47 -3.50 -44.05
N LEU A 5 33.35 -3.03 -42.81
CA LEU A 5 34.03 -3.57 -41.63
C LEU A 5 33.17 -3.17 -40.41
N LEU A 6 32.29 -4.05 -39.91
CA LEU A 6 32.56 -5.03 -38.84
C LEU A 6 33.07 -4.38 -37.55
N ALA A 7 32.20 -4.32 -36.54
CA ALA A 7 32.48 -4.85 -35.19
C ALA A 7 31.28 -4.56 -34.27
N ALA A 8 30.28 -5.44 -34.32
CA ALA A 8 29.36 -5.59 -33.20
C ALA A 8 30.13 -6.28 -32.05
N ILE A 9 30.36 -5.58 -30.95
CA ILE A 9 30.83 -6.19 -29.71
C ILE A 9 29.80 -5.86 -28.64
N LEU A 10 28.83 -6.77 -28.56
CA LEU A 10 27.77 -6.80 -27.58
C LEU A 10 28.32 -7.60 -26.39
N VAL A 11 28.95 -6.93 -25.42
CA VAL A 11 29.35 -7.58 -24.16
C VAL A 11 28.24 -7.39 -23.14
N THR A 12 27.24 -8.26 -23.19
CA THR A 12 26.32 -8.50 -22.08
C THR A 12 27.03 -9.35 -21.04
N VAL A 13 27.56 -8.73 -19.98
CA VAL A 13 27.97 -9.45 -18.77
C VAL A 13 26.70 -9.77 -17.98
N PHE A 14 26.15 -10.96 -18.21
CA PHE A 14 25.08 -11.54 -17.39
C PHE A 14 25.76 -12.34 -16.28
N VAL A 15 25.90 -11.74 -15.09
CA VAL A 15 26.41 -12.47 -13.91
C VAL A 15 25.25 -13.31 -13.36
N CYS A 16 25.31 -14.62 -13.61
CA CYS A 16 24.51 -15.60 -12.89
C CYS A 16 25.20 -15.89 -11.55
N GLU A 17 24.74 -15.24 -10.47
CA GLU A 17 25.05 -15.70 -9.12
C GLU A 17 24.27 -17.01 -8.87
N VAL A 18 24.98 -18.14 -8.95
CA VAL A 18 24.51 -19.45 -8.47
C VAL A 18 24.75 -19.46 -6.97
N ASP A 19 23.78 -18.96 -6.21
CA ASP A 19 23.81 -19.08 -4.76
C ASP A 19 23.46 -20.52 -4.34
N ALA A 20 24.47 -21.17 -3.78
CA ALA A 20 24.41 -22.48 -3.17
C ALA A 20 23.31 -22.51 -2.10
N ARG A 21 22.43 -23.52 -2.16
CA ARG A 21 21.34 -23.73 -1.20
C ARG A 21 21.86 -24.32 0.11
N PRO A 22 21.86 -23.61 1.26
CA PRO A 22 21.92 -24.29 2.53
C PRO A 22 20.56 -24.94 2.83
N TRP A 23 20.55 -26.25 3.03
CA TRP A 23 19.44 -26.99 3.63
C TRP A 23 19.14 -26.42 5.04
N ARG A 24 18.28 -25.40 5.13
CA ARG A 24 17.65 -24.98 6.38
C ARG A 24 16.16 -25.28 6.30
N ARG A 25 15.83 -26.37 6.98
CA ARG A 25 14.52 -26.80 7.50
C ARG A 25 13.44 -25.71 7.39
N ALA A 26 12.51 -25.94 6.47
CA ALA A 26 11.31 -25.14 6.30
C ALA A 26 10.59 -24.99 7.64
N ARG A 27 10.63 -23.80 8.21
CA ARG A 27 9.50 -23.31 8.99
C ARG A 27 8.64 -22.58 7.99
N SER A 28 7.46 -23.12 7.70
CA SER A 28 6.35 -22.39 7.14
C SER A 28 5.96 -21.28 8.13
N GLY A 29 6.79 -20.25 8.20
CA GLY A 29 6.37 -18.94 8.66
C GLY A 29 5.31 -18.51 7.66
N HIS A 30 4.08 -18.41 8.14
CA HIS A 30 3.08 -17.61 7.45
C HIS A 30 3.78 -16.29 7.17
N SER A 31 4.07 -16.02 5.89
CA SER A 31 4.56 -14.73 5.48
C SER A 31 3.41 -13.79 5.82
N ALA A 32 3.45 -13.21 7.02
CA ALA A 32 2.61 -12.09 7.40
C ALA A 32 2.83 -11.09 6.28
N GLY A 33 1.85 -10.99 5.38
CA GLY A 33 2.04 -10.43 4.05
C GLY A 33 2.78 -9.12 4.20
N SER A 34 3.93 -8.98 3.51
CA SER A 34 4.82 -7.82 3.58
C SER A 34 3.97 -6.55 3.61
N GLY A 35 3.69 -6.08 4.83
CA GLY A 35 2.70 -5.05 5.04
C GLY A 35 3.25 -3.83 4.37
N THR A 36 2.50 -3.22 3.45
CA THR A 36 2.95 -1.96 2.88
C THR A 36 3.24 -1.01 4.03
N VAL A 37 4.49 -0.56 4.10
CA VAL A 37 4.91 0.40 5.11
C VAL A 37 4.39 1.76 4.67
N TYR A 38 3.42 2.28 5.41
CA TYR A 38 3.01 3.68 5.31
C TYR A 38 3.87 4.46 6.30
N SER A 39 4.67 5.39 5.78
CA SER A 39 5.57 6.23 6.59
C SER A 39 4.90 7.55 7.01
N GLY A 40 5.44 8.17 8.06
CA GLY A 40 4.93 9.42 8.62
C GLY A 40 3.92 9.23 9.75
N GLY A 41 3.28 10.34 10.15
CA GLY A 41 2.28 10.37 11.22
C GLY A 41 0.89 9.84 10.79
N PRO A 42 -0.08 9.77 11.71
CA PRO A 42 -1.39 9.14 11.46
C PRO A 42 -2.16 9.76 10.28
N GLN A 43 -2.02 11.07 10.09
CA GLN A 43 -2.64 11.80 8.96
C GLN A 43 -2.05 11.37 7.61
N ALA A 44 -0.73 11.33 7.48
CA ALA A 44 -0.06 10.90 6.25
C ALA A 44 -0.40 9.44 5.89
N VAL A 45 -0.51 8.58 6.91
CA VAL A 45 -0.94 7.19 6.72
C VAL A 45 -2.40 7.12 6.23
N ALA A 46 -3.32 7.91 6.81
CA ALA A 46 -4.71 7.95 6.37
C ALA A 46 -4.81 8.36 4.88
N GLU A 47 -4.09 9.40 4.46
CA GLU A 47 -4.06 9.90 3.09
C GLU A 47 -3.53 8.86 2.11
N ALA A 48 -2.36 8.29 2.39
CA ALA A 48 -1.74 7.29 1.53
C ALA A 48 -2.63 6.05 1.38
N LYS A 49 -3.29 5.61 2.46
CA LYS A 49 -4.21 4.48 2.42
C LYS A 49 -5.49 4.79 1.65
N ALA A 50 -6.10 5.96 1.85
CA ALA A 50 -7.31 6.36 1.13
C ALA A 50 -7.03 6.48 -0.39
N GLN A 51 -5.89 7.06 -0.77
CA GLN A 51 -5.45 7.14 -2.17
C GLN A 51 -5.28 5.76 -2.78
N ARG A 52 -4.58 4.86 -2.07
CA ARG A 52 -4.37 3.50 -2.55
C ARG A 52 -5.66 2.70 -2.65
N ALA A 53 -6.55 2.83 -1.66
CA ALA A 53 -7.87 2.20 -1.68
C ALA A 53 -8.67 2.64 -2.91
N ALA A 54 -8.70 3.95 -3.20
CA ALA A 54 -9.36 4.50 -4.38
C ALA A 54 -8.74 4.01 -5.69
N ALA A 55 -7.40 3.99 -5.79
CA ALA A 55 -6.69 3.53 -6.98
C ALA A 55 -6.99 2.05 -7.31
N MET A 56 -7.12 1.21 -6.29
CA MET A 56 -7.39 -0.23 -6.43
C MET A 56 -8.89 -0.56 -6.40
N ARG A 57 -9.76 0.44 -6.17
CA ARG A 57 -11.19 0.25 -5.88
C ARG A 57 -11.48 -0.74 -4.73
N PHE A 58 -10.62 -0.73 -3.72
CA PHE A 58 -10.65 -1.67 -2.60
C PHE A 58 -11.36 -1.05 -1.38
N LYS A 59 -12.34 -1.77 -0.80
CA LYS A 59 -13.27 -1.26 0.21
C LYS A 59 -13.05 -1.90 1.59
N GLY A 60 -11.78 -2.14 1.93
CA GLY A 60 -11.40 -2.82 3.16
C GLY A 60 -10.08 -2.31 3.74
N HIS A 61 -9.65 -2.93 4.83
CA HIS A 61 -8.39 -2.62 5.49
C HIS A 61 -7.19 -3.05 4.64
N LEU A 62 -6.34 -2.10 4.27
CA LEU A 62 -5.14 -2.35 3.46
C LEU A 62 -4.00 -3.02 4.23
N GLY A 63 -4.15 -3.17 5.55
CA GLY A 63 -3.08 -3.62 6.45
C GLY A 63 -1.97 -2.58 6.59
N GLY A 64 -0.81 -3.01 7.09
CA GLY A 64 0.34 -2.13 7.36
C GLY A 64 0.17 -1.28 8.63
N GLY A 65 1.10 -0.34 8.83
CA GLY A 65 1.12 0.51 10.02
C GLY A 65 0.02 1.57 10.08
N PHE A 66 -0.09 2.21 11.25
CA PHE A 66 -1.04 3.30 11.53
C PHE A 66 -0.34 4.64 11.83
N GLY A 67 0.96 4.76 11.56
CA GLY A 67 1.70 6.02 11.73
C GLY A 67 1.73 6.52 13.18
N GLY A 68 1.69 5.62 14.16
CA GLY A 68 1.59 5.96 15.59
C GLY A 68 0.17 5.90 16.17
N GLY A 69 -0.85 5.67 15.34
CA GLY A 69 -2.20 5.32 15.80
C GLY A 69 -2.29 3.85 16.26
N ARG A 70 -3.46 3.47 16.79
CA ARG A 70 -3.75 2.13 17.32
C ARG A 70 -4.81 1.36 16.55
N ALA A 71 -5.64 2.04 15.79
CA ALA A 71 -6.57 1.37 14.87
C ALA A 71 -6.87 2.21 13.65
N GLU A 72 -7.47 1.53 12.68
CA GLU A 72 -7.95 2.08 11.43
C GLU A 72 -9.46 1.86 11.33
N GLY A 73 -10.17 2.83 10.78
CA GLY A 73 -11.53 2.69 10.29
C GLY A 73 -11.53 2.99 8.81
N VAL A 74 -12.23 2.17 8.03
CA VAL A 74 -12.42 2.34 6.59
C VAL A 74 -13.88 2.63 6.30
N GLY A 75 -14.16 3.43 5.28
CA GLY A 75 -15.51 3.73 4.82
C GLY A 75 -15.56 3.91 3.31
N PHE A 76 -16.66 3.51 2.70
CA PHE A 76 -16.92 3.72 1.27
C PHE A 76 -18.34 4.22 1.04
N SER A 77 -18.50 5.24 0.20
CA SER A 77 -19.81 5.81 -0.12
C SER A 77 -19.90 6.22 -1.59
N THR A 78 -20.99 5.88 -2.26
CA THR A 78 -21.30 6.39 -3.61
C THR A 78 -21.94 7.78 -3.56
N SER A 79 -22.53 8.16 -2.41
CA SER A 79 -23.32 9.38 -2.28
C SER A 79 -22.48 10.63 -2.01
N SER A 80 -21.59 10.59 -1.00
CA SER A 80 -20.79 11.77 -0.60
C SER A 80 -19.55 11.40 0.21
N ALA A 81 -18.57 12.32 0.21
CA ALA A 81 -17.33 12.21 0.99
C ALA A 81 -17.61 12.18 2.51
N GLN A 82 -18.52 13.05 2.97
CA GLN A 82 -18.88 13.12 4.39
C GLN A 82 -19.55 11.83 4.85
N HIS A 83 -20.42 11.23 4.03
CA HIS A 83 -21.02 9.94 4.36
C HIS A 83 -19.96 8.85 4.51
N ALA A 84 -18.96 8.79 3.61
CA ALA A 84 -17.84 7.83 3.73
C ALA A 84 -17.07 8.00 5.05
N LEU A 85 -16.80 9.24 5.46
CA LEU A 85 -16.14 9.53 6.75
C LEU A 85 -17.01 9.13 7.95
N ASN A 86 -18.32 9.35 7.88
CA ASN A 86 -19.23 9.09 8.99
C ASN A 86 -19.41 7.60 9.27
N ILE A 87 -19.31 6.75 8.25
CA ILE A 87 -19.51 5.30 8.39
C ILE A 87 -18.23 4.51 8.73
N CYS A 88 -17.08 5.17 8.93
CA CYS A 88 -15.87 4.48 9.39
C CYS A 88 -16.09 3.87 10.79
N CYS A 89 -15.60 2.64 11.01
CA CYS A 89 -15.92 1.77 12.15
C CYS A 89 -15.94 2.42 13.54
N PHE A 90 -14.96 3.28 13.85
CA PHE A 90 -14.81 3.90 15.18
C PHE A 90 -15.23 5.37 15.23
N THR A 91 -15.95 5.86 14.21
CA THR A 91 -16.44 7.24 14.21
C THR A 91 -17.36 7.48 15.40
N GLY A 92 -17.05 8.50 16.21
CA GLY A 92 -17.77 8.83 17.44
C GLY A 92 -17.42 7.95 18.64
N GLN A 93 -16.59 6.91 18.47
CA GLN A 93 -16.21 5.99 19.55
C GLN A 93 -14.78 6.22 20.05
N ARG A 94 -13.87 6.65 19.17
CA ARG A 94 -12.44 6.81 19.49
C ARG A 94 -11.92 8.17 19.01
N PRO A 95 -10.95 8.78 19.72
CA PRO A 95 -10.31 10.00 19.25
C PRO A 95 -9.61 9.79 17.90
N VAL A 96 -9.86 10.69 16.96
CA VAL A 96 -9.27 10.64 15.62
C VAL A 96 -7.84 11.20 15.67
N ALA A 97 -6.88 10.40 15.22
CA ALA A 97 -5.47 10.79 15.08
C ALA A 97 -5.17 11.33 13.67
N GLY A 98 -5.90 10.87 12.66
CA GLY A 98 -5.81 11.35 11.28
C GLY A 98 -6.99 10.87 10.46
N SER A 99 -7.38 11.61 9.43
CA SER A 99 -8.47 11.22 8.55
C SER A 99 -8.27 11.74 7.14
N ALA A 100 -8.61 10.92 6.16
CA ALA A 100 -8.61 11.30 4.76
C ALA A 100 -9.80 10.69 4.03
N VAL A 101 -10.24 11.36 2.98
CA VAL A 101 -11.23 10.84 2.04
C VAL A 101 -10.80 11.21 0.62
N VAL A 102 -10.84 10.24 -0.28
CA VAL A 102 -10.39 10.39 -1.67
C VAL A 102 -11.51 9.97 -2.61
N ARG A 103 -11.71 10.73 -3.69
CA ARG A 103 -12.62 10.36 -4.76
C ARG A 103 -11.97 9.29 -5.63
N GLY A 104 -12.59 8.11 -5.69
CA GLY A 104 -12.31 7.09 -6.69
C GLY A 104 -13.31 7.14 -7.86
N ALA A 105 -13.09 6.27 -8.84
CA ALA A 105 -13.94 6.20 -10.03
C ALA A 105 -15.39 5.77 -9.73
N ASP A 106 -15.61 5.03 -8.64
CA ASP A 106 -16.91 4.47 -8.25
C ASP A 106 -17.46 5.03 -6.94
N GLY A 107 -16.79 5.98 -6.29
CA GLY A 107 -17.27 6.58 -5.05
C GLY A 107 -16.18 7.25 -4.23
N TRP A 108 -16.43 7.41 -2.94
CA TRP A 108 -15.57 8.06 -1.97
C TRP A 108 -14.98 7.02 -1.02
N TYR A 109 -13.66 7.01 -0.90
CA TYR A 109 -12.89 6.10 -0.07
C TYR A 109 -12.34 6.86 1.12
N ALA A 110 -12.81 6.54 2.32
CA ALA A 110 -12.42 7.18 3.56
C ALA A 110 -11.57 6.25 4.42
N VAL A 111 -10.54 6.82 5.04
CA VAL A 111 -9.71 6.16 6.04
C VAL A 111 -9.57 7.11 7.23
N LYS A 112 -9.79 6.58 8.43
CA LYS A 112 -9.51 7.26 9.71
C LYS A 112 -8.54 6.43 10.52
N ILE A 113 -7.52 7.06 11.05
CA ILE A 113 -6.64 6.51 12.08
C ILE A 113 -7.07 7.05 13.43
N TYR A 114 -7.07 6.18 14.44
CA TYR A 114 -7.50 6.49 15.80
C TYR A 114 -6.37 6.23 16.81
N TYR A 115 -6.37 7.01 17.89
CA TYR A 115 -5.50 6.77 19.06
C TYR A 115 -5.96 5.59 19.92
#